data_AF-G1UNF0-F1
#
_entry.id   AF-G1UNF0-F1
#
_cell.length_a   1.000
_cell.length_b   1.000
_cell.length_c   1.000
_cell.angle_alpha   90.00
_cell.angle_beta   90.00
_cell.angle_gamma   90.00
#
_symmetry.space_group_name_H-M   'P 1'
#
loop_
_entity.id
_entity.type
_entity.pdbx_description
1 polymer ?
#
loop_
_entity_poly.entity_id
_entity_poly.type
_entity_poly.pdbx_seq_one_letter_code
_entity_poly.pdbx_strand_id
1 'polypeptide(L)'
;MNYEKLTAEDFDYERIRRSYCGTSFMPEKRAQNEIAMCVEWFNAQVQKFEQLCTNNEQRTYLAEQLTRFKVRFLELRRRLTAARSNCISTMIAGPSNFPVRRAEKANRAELRCMNECEAWANKAIAAIQKGIFARKTAVQIEQESMDAVKDMIMRSYLDTPFGRQNCYGRLQTWAKHNTPEMVQNTLNFLKKWQSEHLDGKGFTQRHKVWSLTGMMPQEPQESTSEIHDGIEIMRNVELDRVQIFFPGKPDSDTITTLKQYGWKWSPKNGAWQRKNTANAYISAKEIISA
;
A
#
# COMPACT_ATOMS: atom_id res chain seq x y z
N MET A 1 9.18 -20.99 -17.62
CA MET A 1 8.08 -21.53 -18.45
C MET A 1 7.88 -20.56 -19.59
N ASN A 2 7.99 -21.02 -20.84
CA ASN A 2 7.57 -20.23 -21.98
C ASN A 2 6.06 -20.42 -22.12
N TYR A 3 5.29 -19.37 -21.87
CA TYR A 3 3.85 -19.42 -22.08
C TYR A 3 3.56 -19.44 -23.58
N GLU A 4 2.47 -20.09 -23.95
CA GLU A 4 2.02 -20.18 -25.33
C GLU A 4 1.67 -18.77 -25.82
N LYS A 5 2.48 -18.23 -26.74
CA LYS A 5 2.26 -16.94 -27.36
C LYS A 5 1.23 -17.08 -28.47
N LEU A 6 0.53 -15.98 -28.74
CA LEU A 6 -0.30 -15.88 -29.93
C LEU A 6 0.59 -15.50 -31.11
N THR A 7 0.47 -16.22 -32.22
CA THR A 7 1.19 -15.93 -33.46
C THR A 7 0.21 -15.61 -34.59
N ALA A 8 0.72 -15.10 -35.71
CA ALA A 8 -0.11 -14.84 -36.89
C ALA A 8 -0.72 -16.13 -37.48
N GLU A 9 -0.08 -17.28 -37.26
CA GLU A 9 -0.51 -18.60 -37.74
C GLU A 9 -1.78 -19.10 -37.04
N ASP A 10 -2.08 -18.59 -35.84
CA ASP A 10 -3.32 -18.91 -35.12
C ASP A 10 -4.58 -18.32 -35.82
N PHE A 11 -4.40 -17.48 -36.84
CA PHE A 11 -5.47 -16.81 -37.57
C PHE A 11 -5.62 -17.34 -39.01
N ASP A 12 -6.87 -17.54 -39.42
CA ASP A 12 -7.22 -17.76 -40.83
C ASP A 12 -7.17 -16.42 -41.59
N TYR A 13 -5.99 -16.12 -42.13
CA TYR A 13 -5.73 -14.88 -42.88
C TYR A 13 -6.76 -14.64 -43.98
N GLU A 14 -7.09 -15.67 -44.75
CA GLU A 14 -7.91 -15.49 -45.94
C GLU A 14 -9.37 -15.21 -45.59
N ARG A 15 -9.87 -15.82 -44.51
CA ARG A 15 -11.18 -15.48 -43.95
C ARG A 15 -11.24 -14.05 -43.43
N ILE A 16 -10.19 -13.57 -42.76
CA ILE A 16 -10.10 -12.19 -42.27
C ILE A 16 -10.04 -11.20 -43.44
N ARG A 17 -9.19 -11.48 -44.44
CA ARG A 17 -9.06 -10.66 -45.65
C ARG A 17 -10.40 -10.52 -46.37
N ARG A 18 -11.11 -11.63 -46.58
CA ARG A 18 -12.45 -11.62 -47.20
C ARG A 18 -13.47 -10.80 -46.41
N SER A 19 -13.37 -10.74 -45.09
CA SER A 19 -14.28 -9.94 -44.26
C SER A 19 -14.17 -8.43 -44.53
N TYR A 20 -13.04 -7.95 -45.08
CA TYR A 20 -12.84 -6.55 -45.43
C TYR A 20 -13.22 -6.18 -46.86
N CYS A 21 -13.50 -7.15 -47.73
CA CYS A 21 -13.79 -6.88 -49.14
C CYS A 21 -15.03 -6.00 -49.34
N GLY A 22 -15.98 -5.99 -48.39
CA GLY A 22 -17.17 -5.12 -48.44
C GLY A 22 -16.93 -3.70 -47.93
N THR A 23 -15.82 -3.43 -47.24
CA THR A 23 -15.61 -2.21 -46.45
C THR A 23 -14.28 -1.50 -46.70
N SER A 24 -13.35 -2.08 -47.46
CA SER A 24 -12.02 -1.53 -47.72
C SER A 24 -11.54 -1.82 -49.14
N PHE A 25 -10.87 -0.85 -49.77
CA PHE A 25 -10.14 -1.05 -51.03
C PHE A 25 -8.82 -1.81 -50.87
N MET A 26 -8.32 -1.95 -49.63
CA MET A 26 -7.08 -2.66 -49.32
C MET A 26 -7.36 -3.74 -48.25
N PRO A 27 -8.11 -4.81 -48.58
CA PRO A 27 -8.47 -5.84 -47.61
C PRO A 27 -7.26 -6.60 -47.06
N GLU A 28 -6.19 -6.76 -47.85
CA GLU A 28 -4.92 -7.39 -47.46
C GLU A 28 -4.27 -6.62 -46.30
N LYS A 29 -4.07 -5.31 -46.47
CA LYS A 29 -3.46 -4.46 -45.43
C LYS A 29 -4.33 -4.41 -44.18
N ARG A 30 -5.66 -4.38 -44.32
CA ARG A 30 -6.59 -4.40 -43.17
C ARG A 30 -6.48 -5.70 -42.38
N ALA A 31 -6.42 -6.85 -43.05
CA ALA A 31 -6.26 -8.15 -42.40
C ALA A 31 -4.92 -8.28 -41.69
N GLN A 32 -3.82 -7.87 -42.36
CA GLN A 32 -2.49 -7.86 -41.75
C GLN A 32 -2.45 -7.01 -40.49
N ASN A 33 -2.99 -5.78 -40.56
CA ASN A 33 -3.04 -4.88 -39.42
C ASN A 33 -3.90 -5.43 -38.27
N GLU A 34 -5.07 -6.01 -38.56
CA GLU A 34 -5.91 -6.62 -37.52
C GLU A 34 -5.19 -7.77 -36.82
N ILE A 35 -4.55 -8.68 -37.57
CA ILE A 35 -3.81 -9.80 -37.00
C ILE A 35 -2.65 -9.29 -36.15
N ALA A 36 -1.87 -8.32 -36.66
CA ALA A 36 -0.75 -7.72 -35.93
C ALA A 36 -1.22 -7.11 -34.60
N MET A 37 -2.29 -6.31 -34.63
CA MET A 37 -2.87 -5.70 -33.42
C MET A 37 -3.38 -6.75 -32.43
N CYS A 38 -3.98 -7.85 -32.91
CA CYS A 38 -4.43 -8.93 -32.04
C CYS A 38 -3.27 -9.64 -31.35
N VAL A 39 -2.22 -9.97 -32.12
CA VAL A 39 -1.00 -10.63 -31.64
C VAL A 39 -0.29 -9.75 -30.61
N GLU A 40 -0.07 -8.47 -30.94
CA GLU A 40 0.57 -7.50 -30.05
C GLU A 40 -0.24 -7.35 -28.75
N TRP A 41 -1.54 -7.10 -28.85
CA TRP A 41 -2.40 -6.91 -27.68
C TRP A 41 -2.41 -8.14 -26.77
N PHE A 42 -2.55 -9.35 -27.34
CA PHE A 42 -2.59 -10.59 -26.56
C PHE A 42 -1.26 -10.84 -25.85
N ASN A 43 -0.15 -10.73 -26.59
CA ASN A 43 1.19 -10.96 -26.04
C ASN A 43 1.57 -9.91 -24.99
N ALA A 44 1.10 -8.66 -25.13
CA ALA A 44 1.24 -7.64 -24.10
C ALA A 44 0.47 -8.01 -22.82
N GLN A 45 -0.72 -8.63 -22.91
CA GLN A 45 -1.41 -9.12 -21.71
C GLN A 45 -0.67 -10.29 -21.06
N VAL A 46 -0.15 -11.23 -21.86
CA VAL A 46 0.67 -12.35 -21.35
C VAL A 46 1.86 -11.80 -20.57
N GLN A 47 2.61 -10.84 -21.13
CA GLN A 47 3.75 -10.21 -20.47
C GLN A 47 3.36 -9.54 -19.14
N LYS A 48 2.21 -8.85 -19.10
CA LYS A 48 1.70 -8.25 -17.85
C LYS A 48 1.40 -9.31 -16.80
N PHE A 49 0.80 -10.45 -17.17
CA PHE A 49 0.56 -11.53 -16.23
C PHE A 49 1.85 -12.21 -15.76
N GLU A 50 2.83 -12.37 -16.66
CA GLU A 50 4.14 -12.90 -16.33
C GLU A 50 4.85 -12.07 -15.25
N GLN A 51 4.79 -10.74 -15.38
CA GLN A 51 5.37 -9.81 -14.40
C GLN A 51 4.71 -9.90 -13.02
N LEU A 52 3.42 -10.28 -12.96
CA LEU A 52 2.69 -10.47 -11.70
C LEU A 52 3.00 -11.81 -11.02
N CYS A 53 3.58 -12.77 -11.74
CA CYS A 53 3.78 -14.13 -11.25
C CYS A 53 5.21 -14.36 -10.74
N THR A 54 5.39 -14.38 -9.42
CA THR A 54 6.69 -14.72 -8.80
C THR A 54 6.78 -16.20 -8.43
N ASN A 55 5.67 -16.83 -8.01
CA ASN A 55 5.66 -18.19 -7.48
C ASN A 55 5.37 -19.27 -8.54
N ASN A 56 5.82 -20.50 -8.30
CA ASN A 56 5.58 -21.61 -9.22
C ASN A 56 4.09 -21.98 -9.34
N GLU A 57 3.32 -21.88 -8.24
CA GLU A 57 1.86 -22.09 -8.25
C GLU A 57 1.10 -21.03 -9.06
N GLN A 58 1.56 -19.78 -9.04
CA GLN A 58 0.98 -18.72 -9.86
C GLN A 58 1.27 -18.97 -11.35
N ARG A 59 2.48 -19.44 -11.68
CA ARG A 59 2.90 -19.75 -13.06
C ARG A 59 2.14 -20.93 -13.66
N THR A 60 1.93 -21.98 -12.87
CA THR A 60 1.13 -23.15 -13.29
C THR A 60 -0.34 -22.76 -13.52
N TYR A 61 -0.96 -22.04 -12.58
CA TYR A 61 -2.31 -21.50 -12.75
C TYR A 61 -2.41 -20.60 -13.99
N LEU A 62 -1.44 -19.70 -14.20
CA LEU A 62 -1.43 -18.81 -15.35
C LEU A 62 -1.36 -19.58 -16.67
N ALA A 63 -0.53 -20.62 -16.75
CA ALA A 63 -0.41 -21.44 -17.96
C ALA A 63 -1.76 -22.07 -18.34
N GLU A 64 -2.48 -22.67 -17.37
CA GLU A 64 -3.80 -23.24 -17.61
C GLU A 64 -4.84 -22.20 -18.06
N GLN A 65 -4.83 -21.03 -17.42
CA GLN A 65 -5.76 -19.95 -17.77
C GLN A 65 -5.46 -19.36 -19.15
N LEU A 66 -4.18 -19.22 -19.52
CA LEU A 66 -3.78 -18.69 -20.82
C LEU A 66 -4.23 -19.58 -21.97
N THR A 67 -4.16 -20.91 -21.81
CA THR A 67 -4.69 -21.84 -22.82
C THR A 67 -6.19 -21.62 -23.04
N ARG A 68 -6.98 -21.53 -21.97
CA ARG A 68 -8.44 -21.27 -22.05
C ARG A 68 -8.73 -19.88 -22.65
N PHE A 69 -7.94 -18.90 -22.24
CA PHE A 69 -8.05 -17.52 -22.72
C PHE A 69 -7.75 -17.42 -24.22
N LYS A 70 -6.69 -18.08 -24.71
CA LYS A 70 -6.34 -18.16 -26.14
C LYS A 70 -7.48 -18.76 -26.97
N VAL A 71 -8.00 -19.92 -26.57
CA VAL A 71 -9.08 -20.61 -27.27
C VAL A 71 -10.32 -19.73 -27.40
N ARG A 72 -10.75 -19.11 -26.29
CA ARG A 72 -11.93 -18.25 -26.28
C ARG A 72 -11.72 -16.94 -27.04
N PHE A 73 -10.52 -16.36 -26.98
CA PHE A 73 -10.16 -15.18 -27.77
C PHE A 73 -10.27 -15.45 -29.26
N LEU A 74 -9.69 -16.55 -29.74
CA LEU A 74 -9.77 -16.96 -31.15
C LEU A 74 -11.20 -17.28 -31.60
N GLU A 75 -12.02 -17.87 -30.72
CA GLU A 75 -13.45 -18.07 -30.99
C GLU A 75 -14.20 -16.74 -31.21
N LEU A 76 -14.02 -15.78 -30.30
CA LEU A 76 -14.66 -14.46 -30.38
C LEU A 76 -14.19 -13.66 -31.60
N ARG A 77 -12.90 -13.74 -31.94
CA ARG A 77 -12.35 -13.15 -33.17
C ARG A 77 -13.00 -13.74 -34.41
N ARG A 78 -13.16 -15.06 -34.49
CA ARG A 78 -13.86 -15.73 -35.60
C ARG A 78 -15.31 -15.27 -35.74
N ARG A 79 -16.03 -15.06 -34.63
CA ARG A 79 -17.40 -14.51 -34.63
C ARG A 79 -17.43 -13.07 -35.15
N LEU A 80 -16.50 -12.24 -34.72
CA LEU A 80 -16.36 -10.86 -35.21
C LEU A 80 -16.09 -10.82 -36.72
N THR A 81 -15.16 -11.63 -37.20
CA THR A 81 -14.85 -11.75 -38.64
C THR A 81 -16.07 -12.17 -39.45
N ALA A 82 -16.86 -13.13 -38.94
CA ALA A 82 -18.09 -13.58 -39.59
C ALA A 82 -19.21 -12.52 -39.58
N ALA A 83 -19.30 -11.70 -38.53
CA ALA A 83 -20.23 -10.57 -38.50
C ALA A 83 -19.82 -9.50 -39.52
N ARG A 84 -18.53 -9.12 -39.51
CA ARG A 84 -17.94 -8.12 -40.39
C ARG A 84 -18.05 -8.46 -41.87
N SER A 85 -17.94 -9.74 -42.25
CA SER A 85 -18.05 -10.14 -43.66
C SER A 85 -19.40 -9.80 -44.30
N ASN A 86 -20.43 -9.47 -43.50
CA ASN A 86 -21.72 -9.00 -43.99
C ASN A 86 -21.81 -7.47 -44.12
N CYS A 87 -20.85 -6.73 -43.57
CA CYS A 87 -20.81 -5.28 -43.60
C CYS A 87 -20.37 -4.80 -44.99
N ILE A 88 -21.07 -3.78 -45.48
CA ILE A 88 -20.81 -3.17 -46.79
C ILE A 88 -20.80 -1.66 -46.67
N SER A 89 -19.91 -1.02 -47.42
CA SER A 89 -19.82 0.44 -47.53
C SER A 89 -20.32 0.92 -48.88
N THR A 90 -21.02 2.05 -48.90
CA THR A 90 -21.42 2.74 -50.14
C THR A 90 -20.22 3.09 -51.02
N MET A 91 -19.06 3.35 -50.42
CA MET A 91 -17.82 3.64 -51.14
C MET A 91 -17.30 2.43 -51.93
N ILE A 92 -17.60 1.21 -51.48
CA ILE A 92 -17.13 -0.04 -52.09
C ILE A 92 -18.20 -0.63 -53.02
N ALA A 93 -19.45 -0.72 -52.55
CA ALA A 93 -20.57 -1.30 -53.30
C ALA A 93 -21.24 -0.33 -54.27
N GLY A 94 -20.94 0.97 -54.18
CA GLY A 94 -21.56 2.05 -54.94
C GLY A 94 -22.86 2.58 -54.30
N PRO A 95 -23.28 3.81 -54.66
CA PRO A 95 -24.49 4.44 -54.09
C PRO A 95 -25.79 3.94 -54.75
N SER A 96 -25.72 3.45 -55.99
CA SER A 96 -26.90 3.04 -56.75
C SER A 96 -27.57 1.83 -56.10
N ASN A 97 -28.87 1.95 -55.78
CA ASN A 97 -29.66 0.91 -55.10
C ASN A 97 -29.01 0.32 -53.83
N PHE A 98 -28.24 1.12 -53.09
CA PHE A 98 -27.55 0.65 -51.89
C PHE A 98 -28.55 0.20 -50.80
N PRO A 99 -28.44 -1.03 -50.26
CA PRO A 99 -29.42 -1.58 -49.34
C PRO A 99 -29.16 -1.09 -47.90
N VAL A 100 -29.46 0.19 -47.64
CA VAL A 100 -29.17 0.90 -46.36
C VAL A 100 -29.60 0.10 -45.14
N ARG A 101 -30.86 -0.35 -45.08
CA ARG A 101 -31.39 -1.10 -43.91
C ARG A 101 -30.64 -2.41 -43.64
N ARG A 102 -30.20 -3.11 -44.69
CA ARG A 102 -29.40 -4.35 -44.56
C ARG A 102 -27.99 -4.03 -44.05
N ALA A 103 -27.35 -3.00 -44.61
CA ALA A 103 -26.02 -2.57 -44.21
C ALA A 103 -25.99 -2.11 -42.75
N GLU A 104 -26.96 -1.30 -42.32
CA GLU A 104 -27.10 -0.89 -40.91
C GLU A 104 -27.28 -2.09 -39.98
N LYS A 105 -28.10 -3.08 -40.36
CA LYS A 105 -28.30 -4.30 -39.55
C LYS A 105 -27.00 -5.07 -39.40
N ALA A 106 -26.20 -5.19 -40.45
CA ALA A 106 -24.88 -5.82 -40.41
C ALA A 106 -23.91 -5.04 -39.51
N ASN A 107 -23.82 -3.72 -39.67
CA ASN A 107 -22.97 -2.86 -38.83
C ASN A 107 -23.34 -2.95 -37.34
N ARG A 108 -24.64 -2.97 -37.01
CA ARG A 108 -25.10 -3.19 -35.62
C ARG A 108 -24.72 -4.58 -35.11
N ALA A 109 -24.70 -5.60 -35.96
CA ALA A 109 -24.29 -6.95 -35.59
C ALA A 109 -22.78 -7.03 -35.32
N GLU A 110 -21.96 -6.44 -36.19
CA GLU A 110 -20.51 -6.32 -35.97
C GLU A 110 -20.21 -5.56 -34.68
N LEU A 111 -20.86 -4.42 -34.46
CA LEU A 111 -20.69 -3.61 -33.25
C LEU A 111 -21.02 -4.40 -31.97
N ARG A 112 -22.11 -5.19 -31.99
CA ARG A 112 -22.45 -6.08 -30.86
C ARG A 112 -21.37 -7.12 -30.60
N CYS A 113 -20.86 -7.77 -31.65
CA CYS A 113 -19.77 -8.75 -31.52
C CYS A 113 -18.49 -8.10 -30.98
N MET A 114 -18.16 -6.89 -31.45
CA MET A 114 -17.00 -6.13 -30.97
C MET A 114 -17.13 -5.81 -29.47
N ASN A 115 -18.29 -5.31 -29.04
CA ASN A 115 -18.56 -5.00 -27.64
C ASN A 115 -18.53 -6.26 -26.77
N GLU A 116 -19.00 -7.42 -27.28
CA GLU A 116 -18.90 -8.71 -26.60
C GLU A 116 -17.43 -9.11 -26.40
N CYS A 117 -16.60 -8.97 -27.44
CA CYS A 117 -15.16 -9.25 -27.36
C CYS A 117 -14.48 -8.41 -26.27
N GLU A 118 -14.75 -7.10 -26.24
CA GLU A 118 -14.17 -6.18 -25.27
C GLU A 118 -14.66 -6.46 -23.84
N ALA A 119 -15.97 -6.61 -23.66
CA ALA A 119 -16.56 -6.90 -22.36
C ALA A 119 -16.05 -8.24 -21.79
N TRP A 120 -15.91 -9.26 -22.63
CA TRP A 120 -15.31 -10.53 -22.23
C TRP A 120 -13.84 -10.36 -21.87
N ALA A 121 -13.04 -9.68 -22.70
CA ALA A 121 -11.61 -9.49 -22.47
C ALA A 121 -11.37 -8.79 -21.11
N ASN A 122 -12.09 -7.70 -20.84
CA ASN A 122 -11.98 -6.97 -19.58
C ASN A 122 -12.31 -7.85 -18.37
N LYS A 123 -13.41 -8.62 -18.44
CA LYS A 123 -13.81 -9.55 -17.37
C LYS A 123 -12.80 -10.68 -17.17
N ALA A 124 -12.30 -11.25 -18.26
CA ALA A 124 -11.34 -12.35 -18.22
C ALA A 124 -9.99 -11.91 -17.66
N ILE A 125 -9.49 -10.74 -18.07
CA ILE A 125 -8.25 -10.15 -17.52
C ILE A 125 -8.39 -9.95 -16.01
N ALA A 126 -9.49 -9.33 -15.56
CA ALA A 126 -9.75 -9.11 -14.13
C ALA A 126 -9.85 -10.43 -13.34
N ALA A 127 -10.48 -11.45 -13.92
CA ALA A 127 -10.60 -12.77 -13.30
C ALA A 127 -9.23 -13.47 -13.17
N ILE A 128 -8.39 -13.40 -14.21
CA ILE A 128 -7.05 -13.97 -14.19
C ILE A 128 -6.20 -13.26 -13.14
N GLN A 129 -6.20 -11.92 -13.11
CA GLN A 129 -5.49 -11.14 -12.09
C GLN A 129 -5.93 -11.53 -10.68
N LYS A 130 -7.24 -11.58 -10.43
CA LYS A 130 -7.79 -12.00 -9.13
C LYS A 130 -7.33 -13.41 -8.75
N GLY A 131 -7.29 -14.34 -9.72
CA GLY A 131 -6.80 -15.70 -9.50
C GLY A 131 -5.31 -15.79 -9.18
N ILE A 132 -4.48 -14.94 -9.80
CA ILE A 132 -3.05 -14.83 -9.47
C ILE A 132 -2.89 -14.26 -8.06
N PHE A 133 -3.63 -13.20 -7.73
CA PHE A 133 -3.57 -12.55 -6.43
C PHE A 133 -4.06 -13.43 -5.28
N ALA A 134 -5.07 -14.26 -5.51
CA ALA A 134 -5.54 -15.22 -4.51
C ALA A 134 -4.47 -16.27 -4.15
N ARG A 135 -3.46 -16.47 -5.00
CA ARG A 135 -2.35 -17.42 -4.81
C ARG A 135 -1.05 -16.72 -4.41
N LYS A 136 -1.13 -15.48 -3.93
CA LYS A 136 0.02 -14.80 -3.34
C LYS A 136 0.43 -15.52 -2.06
N THR A 137 1.74 -15.71 -1.89
CA THR A 137 2.29 -16.23 -0.63
C THR A 137 2.18 -15.17 0.46
N ALA A 138 2.10 -15.59 1.72
CA ALA A 138 2.04 -14.68 2.86
C ALA A 138 3.19 -13.65 2.85
N VAL A 139 4.38 -14.09 2.45
CA VAL A 139 5.58 -13.23 2.28
C VAL A 139 5.37 -12.11 1.26
N GLN A 140 4.70 -12.38 0.14
CA GLN A 140 4.42 -11.35 -0.87
C GLN A 140 3.40 -10.33 -0.39
N ILE A 141 2.36 -10.80 0.31
CA ILE A 141 1.32 -9.93 0.88
C ILE A 141 1.97 -8.98 1.91
N GLU A 142 2.88 -9.50 2.72
CA GLU A 142 3.62 -8.72 3.71
C GLU A 142 4.53 -7.68 3.03
N GLN A 143 5.29 -8.08 2.00
CA GLN A 143 6.15 -7.16 1.23
C GLN A 143 5.35 -6.03 0.56
N GLU A 144 4.25 -6.35 -0.12
CA GLU A 144 3.40 -5.34 -0.77
C GLU A 144 2.72 -4.42 0.24
N SER A 145 2.28 -4.94 1.40
CA SER A 145 1.78 -4.15 2.51
C SER A 145 2.83 -3.15 2.98
N MET A 146 4.07 -3.61 3.15
CA MET A 146 5.18 -2.75 3.56
C MET A 146 5.51 -1.68 2.52
N ASP A 147 5.56 -2.02 1.24
CA ASP A 147 5.85 -1.05 0.17
C ASP A 147 4.73 -0.02 0.03
N ALA A 148 3.46 -0.43 0.14
CA ALA A 148 2.33 0.49 0.15
C ALA A 148 2.40 1.50 1.32
N VAL A 149 2.87 1.07 2.48
CA VAL A 149 3.03 1.93 3.66
C VAL A 149 4.21 2.88 3.49
N LYS A 150 5.31 2.43 2.91
CA LYS A 150 6.45 3.32 2.56
C LYS A 150 6.01 4.40 1.57
N ASP A 151 5.30 4.02 0.51
CA ASP A 151 4.75 4.97 -0.48
C ASP A 151 3.78 5.96 0.17
N MET A 152 2.90 5.47 1.06
CA MET A 152 1.98 6.31 1.82
C MET A 152 2.73 7.33 2.67
N ILE A 153 3.81 6.92 3.35
CA ILE A 153 4.67 7.82 4.13
C ILE A 153 5.23 8.90 3.20
N MET A 154 5.89 8.50 2.11
CA MET A 154 6.54 9.43 1.17
C MET A 154 5.54 10.45 0.61
N ARG A 155 4.40 10.00 0.09
CA ARG A 155 3.35 10.88 -0.47
C ARG A 155 2.77 11.83 0.56
N SER A 156 2.58 11.37 1.80
CA SER A 156 2.03 12.22 2.86
C SER A 156 2.88 13.47 3.07
N TYR A 157 4.21 13.38 2.94
CA TYR A 157 5.13 14.50 3.08
C TYR A 157 5.31 15.35 1.81
N LEU A 158 5.14 14.77 0.62
CA LEU A 158 5.30 15.48 -0.65
C LEU A 158 4.06 16.31 -1.03
N ASP A 159 2.85 15.84 -0.70
CA ASP A 159 1.62 16.39 -1.26
C ASP A 159 0.97 17.50 -0.42
N THR A 160 1.35 17.68 0.86
CA THR A 160 0.60 18.57 1.77
C THR A 160 1.47 19.37 2.75
N PRO A 161 1.09 20.64 3.06
CA PRO A 161 1.69 21.43 4.14
C PRO A 161 1.57 20.78 5.53
N PHE A 162 0.59 19.87 5.72
CA PHE A 162 0.33 19.14 6.97
C PHE A 162 0.81 17.69 6.93
N GLY A 163 1.79 17.37 6.07
CA GLY A 163 2.18 16.00 5.78
C GLY A 163 2.53 15.16 7.00
N ARG A 164 3.13 15.78 8.03
CA ARG A 164 3.43 15.14 9.31
C ARG A 164 2.19 14.65 10.07
N GLN A 165 1.13 15.45 10.16
CA GLN A 165 -0.11 15.06 10.86
C GLN A 165 -0.90 14.01 10.07
N ASN A 166 -0.94 14.14 8.75
CA ASN A 166 -1.60 13.17 7.87
C ASN A 166 -0.89 11.81 7.92
N CYS A 167 0.44 11.81 7.83
CA CYS A 167 1.27 10.61 7.96
C CYS A 167 1.01 9.91 9.30
N TYR A 168 0.98 10.65 10.42
CA TYR A 168 0.68 10.08 11.73
C TYR A 168 -0.71 9.44 11.80
N GLY A 169 -1.76 10.13 11.33
CA GLY A 169 -3.12 9.59 11.40
C GLY A 169 -3.30 8.31 10.57
N ARG A 170 -2.66 8.26 9.40
CA ARG A 170 -2.65 7.06 8.55
C ARG A 170 -1.86 5.91 9.18
N LEU A 171 -0.66 6.19 9.71
CA LEU A 171 0.15 5.20 10.42
C LEU A 171 -0.57 4.67 11.67
N GLN A 172 -1.26 5.53 12.40
CA GLN A 172 -2.04 5.12 13.57
C GLN A 172 -3.17 4.17 13.20
N THR A 173 -3.86 4.42 12.07
CA THR A 173 -4.93 3.55 11.59
C THR A 173 -4.37 2.23 11.07
N TRP A 174 -3.29 2.27 10.30
CA TRP A 174 -2.63 1.09 9.77
C TRP A 174 -2.08 0.19 10.88
N ALA A 175 -1.46 0.76 11.93
CA ALA A 175 -0.90 0.00 13.05
C ALA A 175 -1.96 -0.81 13.83
N LYS A 176 -3.23 -0.41 13.83
CA LYS A 176 -4.31 -1.16 14.52
C LYS A 176 -4.62 -2.52 13.88
N HIS A 177 -4.26 -2.70 12.61
CA HIS A 177 -4.64 -3.87 11.81
C HIS A 177 -3.44 -4.75 11.42
N ASN A 178 -2.22 -4.40 11.82
CA ASN A 178 -0.99 -5.08 11.43
C ASN A 178 -0.20 -5.58 12.65
N THR A 179 0.74 -6.50 12.43
CA THR A 179 1.55 -7.09 13.52
C THR A 179 2.54 -6.07 14.11
N PRO A 180 2.91 -6.20 15.41
CA PRO A 180 3.88 -5.30 16.04
C PRO A 180 5.23 -5.25 15.31
N GLU A 181 5.69 -6.37 14.76
CA GLU A 181 6.94 -6.47 13.99
C GLU A 181 6.90 -5.63 12.71
N MET A 182 5.80 -5.70 11.95
CA MET A 182 5.61 -4.87 10.75
C MET A 182 5.58 -3.38 11.09
N VAL A 183 4.94 -3.02 12.21
CA VAL A 183 4.90 -1.64 12.68
C VAL A 183 6.30 -1.15 13.07
N GLN A 184 7.08 -1.97 13.77
CA GLN A 184 8.45 -1.61 14.13
C GLN A 184 9.34 -1.43 12.89
N ASN A 185 9.24 -2.34 11.92
CA ASN A 185 9.97 -2.23 10.65
C ASN A 185 9.60 -0.96 9.88
N THR A 186 8.32 -0.60 9.88
CA THR A 186 7.83 0.65 9.28
C THR A 186 8.36 1.89 9.98
N LEU A 187 8.37 1.90 11.31
CA LEU A 187 8.93 3.01 12.09
C LEU A 187 10.43 3.15 11.87
N ASN A 188 11.17 2.05 11.79
CA ASN A 188 12.59 2.07 11.46
C ASN A 188 12.83 2.66 10.06
N PHE A 189 12.02 2.28 9.07
CA PHE A 189 12.06 2.87 7.74
C PHE A 189 11.76 4.38 7.78
N LEU A 190 10.69 4.79 8.46
CA LEU A 190 10.31 6.20 8.62
C LEU A 190 11.44 7.01 9.23
N LYS A 191 12.11 6.48 10.26
CA LYS A 191 13.25 7.12 10.95
C LYS A 191 14.43 7.33 10.01
N LYS A 192 14.75 6.34 9.18
CA LYS A 192 15.81 6.42 8.17
C LYS A 192 15.47 7.39 7.04
N TRP A 193 14.27 7.26 6.48
CA TRP A 193 13.83 8.08 5.35
C TRP A 193 13.77 9.57 5.72
N GLN A 194 13.24 9.90 6.91
CA GLN A 194 13.20 11.29 7.36
C GLN A 194 14.59 11.89 7.59
N SER A 195 15.59 11.12 8.05
CA SER A 195 16.95 11.66 8.22
C SER A 195 17.64 11.95 6.90
N GLU A 196 17.27 11.24 5.83
CA GLU A 196 17.86 11.41 4.50
C GLU A 196 17.14 12.50 3.67
N HIS A 197 15.83 12.67 3.86
CA HIS A 197 15.00 13.51 2.97
C HIS A 197 14.37 14.72 3.66
N LEU A 198 14.37 14.80 4.99
CA LEU A 198 13.74 15.89 5.74
C LEU A 198 14.77 16.58 6.65
N ASP A 199 15.17 17.80 6.28
CA ASP A 199 16.02 18.69 7.09
C ASP A 199 15.29 19.16 8.38
N GLY A 200 15.13 18.27 9.36
CA GLY A 200 14.52 18.58 10.66
C GLY A 200 12.99 18.78 10.65
N LYS A 201 12.35 18.71 9.48
CA LYS A 201 10.88 18.84 9.33
C LYS A 201 10.09 17.55 9.64
N GLY A 202 10.78 16.48 10.03
CA GLY A 202 10.21 15.16 10.35
C GLY A 202 9.55 15.04 11.73
N PHE A 203 9.39 13.80 12.19
CA PHE A 203 8.90 13.54 13.54
C PHE A 203 10.02 13.70 14.57
N THR A 204 9.76 14.50 15.60
CA THR A 204 10.63 14.62 16.77
C THR A 204 10.68 13.30 17.56
N GLN A 205 11.77 13.03 18.28
CA GLN A 205 11.93 11.80 19.08
C GLN A 205 10.82 11.62 20.14
N ARG A 206 10.26 12.72 20.65
CA ARG A 206 9.17 12.71 21.65
C ARG A 206 7.77 12.53 21.03
N HIS A 207 7.67 12.34 19.72
CA HIS A 207 6.37 12.27 19.08
C HIS A 207 5.69 10.91 19.30
N LYS A 208 4.39 10.93 19.53
CA LYS A 208 3.48 9.76 19.69
C LYS A 208 3.47 8.75 18.52
N VAL A 209 4.19 9.01 17.43
CA VAL A 209 4.37 8.06 16.32
C VAL A 209 5.29 6.90 16.74
N TRP A 210 6.26 7.17 17.61
CA TRP A 210 7.23 6.17 18.06
C TRP A 210 6.65 5.21 19.10
N SER A 211 5.48 5.51 19.66
CA SER A 211 4.76 4.66 20.61
C SER A 211 3.67 3.82 19.95
N LEU A 212 3.61 3.74 18.61
CA LEU A 212 2.55 3.03 17.89
C LEU A 212 2.62 1.50 18.05
N THR A 213 3.79 0.92 18.38
CA THR A 213 3.97 -0.52 18.63
C THR A 213 3.50 -0.97 20.01
N GLY A 214 3.12 -0.04 20.90
CA GLY A 214 2.90 -0.33 22.33
C GLY A 214 4.19 -0.69 23.09
N MET A 215 5.28 -0.96 22.38
CA MET A 215 6.62 -1.17 22.91
C MET A 215 7.40 0.14 22.79
N MET A 216 7.40 0.93 23.86
CA MET A 216 8.61 1.70 24.10
C MET A 216 9.72 0.68 24.41
N PRO A 217 10.94 0.81 23.88
CA PRO A 217 12.08 0.64 24.76
C PRO A 217 11.90 1.74 25.81
N GLN A 218 11.28 1.39 26.94
CA GLN A 218 11.61 2.10 28.16
C GLN A 218 13.08 1.74 28.35
N GLU A 219 13.99 2.66 28.02
CA GLU A 219 15.33 2.51 28.59
C GLU A 219 15.12 2.31 30.09
N PRO A 220 15.77 1.31 30.71
CA PRO A 220 15.71 1.16 32.16
C PRO A 220 16.25 2.46 32.76
N GLN A 221 15.35 3.37 33.12
CA GLN A 221 15.72 4.46 34.00
C GLN A 221 15.93 3.82 35.36
N GLU A 222 17.18 3.52 35.65
CA GLU A 222 17.57 3.06 36.98
C GLU A 222 17.19 4.15 37.98
N SER A 223 16.59 3.73 39.10
CA SER A 223 16.32 4.63 40.20
C SER A 223 17.64 5.24 40.66
N THR A 224 17.72 6.57 40.65
CA THR A 224 18.95 7.29 41.01
C THR A 224 18.80 7.88 42.39
N SER A 225 19.80 7.69 43.26
CA SER A 225 19.86 8.26 44.60
C SER A 225 21.04 9.23 44.73
N GLU A 226 20.81 10.40 45.29
CA GLU A 226 21.83 11.38 45.64
C GLU A 226 21.72 11.71 47.14
N ILE A 227 22.84 11.79 47.86
CA ILE A 227 22.89 12.12 49.28
C ILE A 227 23.54 13.49 49.46
N HIS A 228 22.86 14.39 50.16
CA HIS A 228 23.34 15.73 50.51
C HIS A 228 23.11 15.97 52.01
N ASP A 229 24.18 16.20 52.77
CA ASP A 229 24.13 16.50 54.21
C ASP A 229 23.28 15.50 55.04
N GLY A 230 23.35 14.21 54.67
CA GLY A 230 22.59 13.14 55.34
C GLY A 230 21.13 13.02 54.90
N ILE A 231 20.67 13.83 53.94
CA ILE A 231 19.35 13.76 53.31
C ILE A 231 19.48 13.08 51.94
N GLU A 232 18.69 12.04 51.70
CA GLU A 232 18.71 11.29 50.45
C GLU A 232 17.56 11.74 49.53
N ILE A 233 17.89 12.15 48.31
CA ILE A 233 16.93 12.33 47.21
C ILE A 233 16.97 11.07 46.34
N MET A 234 15.84 10.38 46.26
CA MET A 234 15.68 9.21 45.39
C MET A 234 14.67 9.50 44.28
N ARG A 235 15.10 9.34 43.03
CA ARG A 235 14.20 9.21 41.87
C ARG A 235 13.76 7.76 41.75
N ASN A 236 12.61 7.44 42.33
CA ASN A 236 12.04 6.11 42.28
C ASN A 236 11.17 5.96 41.02
N VAL A 237 11.72 5.26 40.03
CA VAL A 237 11.05 5.01 38.74
C VAL A 237 9.91 4.02 38.90
N GLU A 238 10.06 3.01 39.77
CA GLU A 238 9.03 2.00 40.03
C GLU A 238 7.75 2.61 40.62
N LEU A 239 7.89 3.59 41.51
CA LEU A 239 6.75 4.27 42.13
C LEU A 239 6.26 5.50 41.34
N ASP A 240 6.94 5.91 40.26
CA ASP A 240 6.74 7.19 39.57
C ASP A 240 6.83 8.38 40.55
N ARG A 241 7.80 8.37 41.47
CA ARG A 241 7.98 9.41 42.50
C ARG A 241 9.42 9.92 42.62
N VAL A 242 9.56 11.20 42.96
CA VAL A 242 10.77 11.70 43.65
C VAL A 242 10.49 11.61 45.15
N GLN A 243 11.44 11.08 45.91
CA GLN A 243 11.36 10.89 47.36
C GLN A 243 12.52 11.63 48.04
N ILE A 244 12.25 12.23 49.19
CA ILE A 244 13.25 12.86 50.05
C ILE A 244 13.19 12.16 51.41
N PHE A 245 14.30 11.54 51.80
CA PHE A 245 14.47 10.87 53.09
C PHE A 245 15.34 11.74 53.99
N PHE A 246 14.78 12.14 55.12
CA PHE A 246 15.50 12.88 56.15
C PHE A 246 15.95 11.91 57.26
N PRO A 247 17.12 12.16 57.89
CA PRO A 247 17.64 11.30 58.97
C PRO A 247 16.76 11.32 60.23
N GLY A 248 15.93 12.36 60.38
CA GLY A 248 14.95 12.51 61.44
C GLY A 248 13.82 13.44 61.00
N LYS A 249 12.98 13.85 61.93
CA LYS A 249 11.92 14.83 61.65
C LYS A 249 12.58 16.17 61.26
N PRO A 250 12.34 16.72 60.05
CA PRO A 250 12.85 18.03 59.67
C PRO A 250 12.29 19.12 60.59
N ASP A 251 12.97 20.26 60.68
CA ASP A 251 12.46 21.39 61.44
C ASP A 251 11.17 21.98 60.81
N SER A 252 10.51 22.84 61.59
CA SER A 252 9.22 23.40 61.22
C SER A 252 9.26 24.23 59.92
N ASP A 253 10.38 24.88 59.64
CA ASP A 253 10.52 25.76 58.48
C ASP A 253 10.71 24.91 57.22
N THR A 254 11.57 23.89 57.25
CA THR A 254 11.69 22.92 56.14
C THR A 254 10.38 22.21 55.84
N ILE A 255 9.60 21.81 56.87
CA ILE A 255 8.28 21.18 56.66
C ILE A 255 7.31 22.14 55.96
N THR A 256 7.35 23.42 56.31
CA THR A 256 6.50 24.44 55.71
C THR A 256 6.87 24.65 54.25
N THR A 257 8.17 24.75 53.94
CA THR A 257 8.70 24.82 52.58
C THR A 257 8.29 23.60 51.76
N LEU A 258 8.49 22.38 52.27
CA LEU A 258 8.07 21.15 51.59
C LEU A 258 6.59 21.17 51.21
N LYS A 259 5.71 21.58 52.13
CA LYS A 259 4.27 21.71 51.85
C LYS A 259 3.97 22.79 50.81
N GLN A 260 4.64 23.94 50.85
CA GLN A 260 4.48 25.02 49.85
C GLN A 260 4.86 24.53 48.44
N TYR A 261 5.93 23.76 48.31
CA TYR A 261 6.37 23.16 47.04
C TYR A 261 5.56 21.91 46.64
N GLY A 262 4.52 21.57 47.40
CA GLY A 262 3.57 20.50 47.07
C GLY A 262 4.06 19.08 47.40
N TRP A 263 5.06 18.94 48.27
CA TRP A 263 5.50 17.65 48.77
C TRP A 263 4.52 17.09 49.79
N LYS A 264 4.30 15.76 49.75
CA LYS A 264 3.42 15.06 50.68
C LYS A 264 4.19 14.01 51.46
N TRP A 265 4.02 14.00 52.78
CA TRP A 265 4.58 12.95 53.63
C TRP A 265 3.90 11.60 53.35
N SER A 266 4.71 10.55 53.23
CA SER A 266 4.26 9.17 53.06
C SER A 266 4.68 8.33 54.26
N PRO A 267 3.78 8.03 55.20
CA PRO A 267 4.08 7.16 56.34
C PRO A 267 4.56 5.77 55.91
N LYS A 268 3.99 5.24 54.82
CA LYS A 268 4.33 3.91 54.28
C LYS A 268 5.78 3.85 53.75
N ASN A 269 6.25 4.94 53.14
CA ASN A 269 7.57 4.99 52.52
C ASN A 269 8.60 5.73 53.39
N GLY A 270 8.20 6.29 54.54
CA GLY A 270 9.08 7.08 55.41
C GLY A 270 9.69 8.31 54.74
N ALA A 271 9.06 8.87 53.71
CA ALA A 271 9.63 9.92 52.88
C ALA A 271 8.63 11.01 52.50
N TRP A 272 9.14 12.21 52.23
CA TRP A 272 8.39 13.22 51.50
C TRP A 272 8.44 12.88 50.02
N GLN A 273 7.28 12.82 49.36
CA GLN A 273 7.21 12.38 47.97
C GLN A 273 6.31 13.26 47.09
N ARG A 274 6.65 13.30 45.79
CA ARG A 274 5.91 13.98 44.72
C ARG A 274 6.03 13.17 43.41
N LYS A 275 5.12 13.40 42.45
CA LYS A 275 5.17 12.77 41.11
C LYS A 275 6.54 12.99 40.44
N ASN A 276 7.11 11.95 39.84
CA ASN A 276 8.40 12.01 39.16
C ASN A 276 8.32 12.96 37.96
N THR A 277 8.84 14.18 38.15
CA THR A 277 8.90 15.23 37.14
C THR A 277 10.23 15.97 37.29
N ALA A 278 10.71 16.58 36.21
CA ALA A 278 11.94 17.38 36.27
C ALA A 278 11.86 18.49 37.35
N ASN A 279 10.72 19.16 37.44
CA ASN A 279 10.48 20.21 38.44
C ASN A 279 10.48 19.68 39.88
N ALA A 280 9.94 18.48 40.12
CA ALA A 280 10.00 17.88 41.45
C ALA A 280 11.45 17.59 41.88
N TYR A 281 12.30 17.15 40.95
CA TYR A 281 13.70 16.89 41.26
C TYR A 281 14.50 18.16 41.54
N ILE A 282 14.30 19.20 40.72
CA ILE A 282 14.96 20.50 40.93
C ILE A 282 14.53 21.10 42.27
N SER A 283 13.23 21.09 42.55
CA SER A 283 12.68 21.55 43.82
C SER A 283 13.22 20.77 45.02
N ALA A 284 13.47 19.46 44.90
CA ALA A 284 14.10 18.67 45.97
C ALA A 284 15.50 19.19 46.30
N LYS A 285 16.31 19.49 45.26
CA LYS A 285 17.66 20.03 45.44
C LYS A 285 17.66 21.42 46.05
N GLU A 286 16.77 22.29 45.58
CA GLU A 286 16.62 23.65 46.11
C GLU A 286 16.28 23.66 47.60
N ILE A 287 15.36 22.78 48.04
CA ILE A 287 14.94 22.70 49.44
C ILE A 287 16.05 22.18 50.37
N ILE A 288 16.90 21.29 49.86
CA ILE A 288 17.98 20.69 50.65
C ILE A 288 19.24 21.58 50.65
N SER A 289 19.41 22.43 49.64
CA SER A 289 20.53 23.37 49.54
C SER A 289 20.27 24.73 50.21
N ALA A 290 19.08 24.93 50.79
CA ALA A 290 18.63 26.17 51.43
C ALA A 290 18.79 26.07 52.95
#